data_AF-A0A1Q5SUJ1-F1
#
_entry.id   AF-A0A1Q5SUJ1-F1
#
_cell.length_a   1.000
_cell.length_b   1.000
_cell.length_c   1.000
_cell.angle_alpha   90.00
_cell.angle_beta   90.00
_cell.angle_gamma   90.00
#
_symmetry.space_group_name_H-M   'P 1'
#
loop_
_entity.id
_entity.type
_entity.pdbx_description
1 polymer ?
#
loop_
_entity_poly.entity_id
_entity_poly.type
_entity_poly.pdbx_seq_one_letter_code
_entity_poly.pdbx_strand_id
1 'polypeptide(L)'
;MEVGSVLGPFAAQQLLLGLETLSLRCERIGSNALKVARFLESDPRMSWVNYPGLERNEYHSLAKEYLTGGFGGVLSFGVKGGARASDILVDRLRIISNMTKLVT
;
A
#
# COMPACT_ATOMS: atom_id res chain seq x y z
N MET A 1 -6.17 -38.03 6.06
CA MET A 1 -6.52 -37.05 5.01
C MET A 1 -5.22 -36.36 4.65
N GLU A 2 -4.58 -36.78 3.56
CA GLU A 2 -3.35 -36.11 3.10
C GLU A 2 -3.72 -34.73 2.58
N VAL A 3 -3.34 -33.70 3.32
CA VAL A 3 -3.60 -32.31 2.94
C VAL A 3 -2.54 -31.91 1.91
N GLY A 4 -2.71 -32.38 0.68
CA GLY A 4 -1.91 -32.00 -0.49
C GLY A 4 -2.22 -30.58 -0.95
N SER A 5 -2.06 -29.59 -0.07
CA SER A 5 -2.24 -28.16 -0.35
C SER A 5 -1.11 -27.64 -1.24
N VAL A 6 -1.09 -28.07 -2.49
CA VAL A 6 -0.14 -27.64 -3.51
C VAL A 6 -0.78 -26.63 -4.45
N LEU A 7 0.05 -25.76 -5.01
CA LEU A 7 -0.41 -24.78 -6.00
C LEU A 7 -0.75 -25.51 -7.30
N GLY A 8 -1.99 -25.33 -7.78
CA GLY A 8 -2.38 -25.87 -9.08
C GLY A 8 -1.48 -25.32 -10.21
N PRO A 9 -1.23 -26.10 -11.28
CA PRO A 9 -0.25 -25.75 -12.31
C PRO A 9 -0.53 -24.40 -12.98
N PHE A 10 -1.81 -24.07 -13.21
CA PHE A 10 -2.19 -22.77 -13.77
C PHE A 10 -1.88 -21.60 -12.80
N ALA A 11 -2.17 -21.75 -11.51
CA ALA A 11 -1.86 -20.72 -10.52
C ALA A 11 -0.35 -20.55 -10.33
N ALA A 12 0.42 -21.64 -10.43
CA ALA A 12 1.88 -21.61 -10.42
C ALA A 12 2.45 -20.85 -11.62
N GLN A 13 1.90 -21.08 -12.82
CA GLN A 13 2.29 -20.35 -14.02
C GLN A 13 2.01 -18.84 -13.88
N GLN A 14 0.84 -18.45 -13.37
CA GLN A 14 0.51 -17.02 -13.17
C GLN A 14 1.44 -16.36 -12.15
N LEU A 15 1.80 -17.06 -11.08
CA LEU A 15 2.78 -16.57 -10.10
C LEU A 15 4.15 -16.33 -10.75
N LEU A 16 4.63 -17.27 -11.57
CA LEU A 16 5.92 -17.15 -12.26
C LEU A 16 5.94 -15.96 -13.22
N LEU A 17 4.89 -15.79 -14.04
CA LEU A 17 4.75 -14.62 -14.92
C LEU A 17 4.71 -13.30 -14.13
N GLY A 18 4.00 -13.28 -13.01
CA GLY A 18 3.98 -12.11 -12.12
C GLY A 18 5.34 -11.80 -11.50
N LEU A 19 6.17 -12.82 -11.25
CA LEU A 19 7.48 -12.68 -10.62
C LEU A 19 8.49 -11.96 -11.52
N GLU A 20 8.41 -12.16 -12.84
CA GLU A 20 9.33 -11.54 -13.82
C GLU A 20 9.35 -10.01 -13.73
N THR A 21 8.22 -9.39 -13.35
CA THR A 21 8.08 -7.92 -13.23
C THR A 21 7.95 -7.44 -11.79
N LEU A 22 8.10 -8.33 -10.80
CA LEU A 22 7.84 -8.00 -9.39
C LEU A 22 8.72 -6.86 -8.89
N SER A 23 10.01 -6.87 -9.23
CA SER A 23 10.97 -5.83 -8.80
C SER A 23 10.55 -4.43 -9.28
N LEU A 24 10.23 -4.30 -10.58
CA LEU A 24 9.80 -3.04 -11.19
C LEU A 24 8.47 -2.54 -10.59
N ARG A 25 7.53 -3.45 -10.34
CA ARG A 25 6.25 -3.10 -9.72
C ARG A 25 6.47 -2.64 -8.28
N CYS A 26 7.26 -3.35 -7.48
CA CYS A 26 7.56 -2.98 -6.10
C CYS A 26 8.23 -1.60 -5.99
N GLU A 27 9.21 -1.30 -6.84
CA GLU A 27 9.86 0.01 -6.88
C GLU A 27 8.87 1.12 -7.23
N ARG A 28 8.03 0.91 -8.26
CA ARG A 28 7.02 1.90 -8.66
C ARG A 28 5.95 2.09 -7.59
N ILE A 29 5.50 1.00 -6.98
CA ILE A 29 4.52 1.01 -5.90
C ILE A 29 5.07 1.80 -4.70
N GLY A 30 6.30 1.52 -4.26
CA GLY A 30 6.92 2.22 -3.13
C GLY A 30 7.16 3.72 -3.39
N SER A 31 7.64 4.06 -4.58
CA SER A 31 7.85 5.47 -4.97
C SER A 31 6.53 6.24 -5.12
N ASN A 32 5.47 5.62 -5.65
CA ASN A 32 4.15 6.23 -5.71
C ASN A 32 3.53 6.39 -4.33
N ALA A 33 3.62 5.38 -3.47
CA ALA A 33 3.11 5.42 -2.10
C ALA A 33 3.77 6.55 -1.29
N LEU A 34 5.10 6.74 -1.42
CA LEU A 34 5.79 7.85 -0.76
C LEU A 34 5.29 9.23 -1.23
N LYS A 35 5.05 9.40 -2.55
CA LYS A 35 4.50 10.64 -3.10
C LYS A 35 3.09 10.92 -2.57
N VAL A 36 2.23 9.90 -2.54
CA VAL A 36 0.87 10.01 -1.99
C VAL A 36 0.91 10.31 -0.50
N ALA A 37 1.77 9.64 0.27
CA ALA A 37 1.91 9.87 1.69
C ALA A 37 2.32 11.32 2.01
N ARG A 38 3.31 11.87 1.28
CA ARG A 38 3.73 13.27 1.42
C ARG A 38 2.64 14.26 1.03
N PHE A 39 1.90 13.96 -0.05
CA PHE A 39 0.75 14.77 -0.45
C PHE A 39 -0.31 14.82 0.65
N LEU A 40 -0.68 13.66 1.21
CA LEU A 40 -1.67 13.57 2.29
C LEU A 40 -1.18 14.22 3.59
N GLU A 41 0.11 14.11 3.91
CA GLU A 41 0.70 14.74 5.11
C GLU A 41 0.61 16.27 5.05
N SER A 42 0.72 16.85 3.85
CA SER A 42 0.59 18.30 3.65
C SER A 42 -0.87 18.79 3.59
N ASP A 43 -1.86 17.91 3.47
CA ASP A 43 -3.26 18.30 3.30
C ASP A 43 -3.90 18.64 4.66
N PRO A 44 -4.41 19.87 4.87
CA PRO A 44 -5.00 20.28 6.15
C PRO A 44 -6.27 19.51 6.51
N ARG A 45 -6.89 18.79 5.55
CA ARG A 45 -8.08 17.94 5.78
C ARG A 45 -7.72 16.59 6.39
N MET A 46 -6.44 16.19 6.38
CA MET A 46 -5.98 14.95 7.00
C MET A 46 -5.68 15.17 8.49
N SER A 47 -6.13 14.23 9.31
CA SER A 47 -5.86 14.21 10.75
C SER A 47 -4.51 13.59 11.06
N TRP A 48 -4.17 12.51 10.35
CA TRP A 48 -2.90 11.81 10.49
C TRP A 48 -2.62 10.99 9.23
N VAL A 49 -1.35 10.71 8.97
CA VAL A 49 -0.88 9.82 7.91
C VAL A 49 0.16 8.89 8.51
N ASN A 50 -0.01 7.58 8.31
CA ASN A 50 0.91 6.55 8.76
C ASN A 50 1.50 5.85 7.53
N TYR A 51 2.77 6.13 7.28
CA TYR A 51 3.57 5.47 6.25
C TYR A 51 5.03 5.38 6.70
N PRO A 52 5.69 4.21 6.66
CA PRO A 52 7.06 4.04 7.16
C PRO A 52 8.11 4.91 6.43
N GLY A 53 7.82 5.34 5.21
CA GLY A 53 8.71 6.22 4.43
C GLY A 53 8.63 7.71 4.79
N LEU A 54 7.70 8.14 5.67
CA LEU A 54 7.63 9.52 6.14
C LEU A 54 8.63 9.75 7.28
N GLU A 55 9.34 10.87 7.25
CA GLU A 55 10.33 11.22 8.28
C GLU A 55 9.70 11.45 9.66
N ARG A 56 8.41 11.84 9.70
CA ARG A 56 7.64 12.01 10.93
C ARG A 56 7.13 10.70 11.53
N ASN A 57 7.29 9.56 10.84
CA ASN A 57 6.86 8.28 11.35
C ASN A 57 7.82 7.75 12.42
N GLU A 58 7.30 7.28 13.54
CA GLU A 58 8.09 6.69 14.63
C GLU A 58 8.94 5.49 14.17
N TYR A 59 8.47 4.74 13.17
CA TYR A 59 9.15 3.56 12.65
C TYR A 59 10.07 3.87 11.46
N HIS A 60 10.28 5.14 11.11
CA HIS A 60 11.08 5.50 9.93
C HIS A 60 12.53 5.02 10.00
N SER A 61 13.14 5.08 11.19
CA SER A 61 14.50 4.59 11.42
C SER A 61 14.61 3.09 11.20
N LEU A 62 13.71 2.30 11.79
CA LEU A 62 13.63 0.85 11.63
C LEU A 62 13.31 0.48 10.17
N ALA A 63 12.41 1.22 9.53
CA ALA A 63 12.07 0.99 8.13
C ALA A 63 13.27 1.20 7.20
N LYS A 64 14.13 2.19 7.48
CA LYS A 64 15.39 2.38 6.75
C LYS A 64 16.40 1.25 6.96
N GLU A 65 16.41 0.65 8.15
CA GLU A 65 17.30 -0.46 8.48
C GLU A 65 16.85 -1.76 7.81
N TYR A 66 15.56 -2.09 7.89
CA TYR A 66 15.04 -3.40 7.47
C TYR A 66 14.50 -3.43 6.04
N LEU A 67 14.00 -2.31 5.49
CA LEU A 67 13.36 -2.30 4.17
C LEU A 67 14.34 -1.82 3.10
N THR A 68 14.94 -2.77 2.38
CA THR A 68 15.80 -2.50 1.24
C THR A 68 14.97 -2.47 -0.04
N GLY A 69 15.08 -1.40 -0.84
CA GLY A 69 14.34 -1.24 -2.10
C GLY A 69 13.01 -0.47 -2.02
N GLY A 70 12.70 0.16 -0.89
CA GLY A 70 11.54 1.05 -0.70
C GLY A 70 10.74 0.74 0.55
N PHE A 71 9.71 1.54 0.83
CA PHE A 71 8.92 1.46 2.08
C PHE A 71 7.57 0.74 1.93
N GLY A 72 7.39 0.01 0.82
CA GLY A 72 6.16 -0.71 0.50
C GLY A 72 5.06 0.16 -0.12
N GLY A 73 3.96 -0.46 -0.53
CA GLY A 73 2.83 0.19 -1.19
C GLY A 73 1.65 0.57 -0.31
N VAL A 74 1.72 0.20 0.96
CA VAL A 74 0.59 0.31 1.89
C VAL A 74 0.80 1.52 2.76
N LEU A 75 -0.21 2.40 2.80
CA LEU A 75 -0.24 3.56 3.67
C LEU A 75 -1.64 3.68 4.28
N SER A 76 -1.71 4.19 5.50
CA SER A 76 -2.97 4.44 6.21
C SER A 76 -3.09 5.91 6.54
N PHE A 77 -4.29 6.46 6.54
CA PHE A 77 -4.52 7.86 6.88
C PHE A 77 -5.91 8.05 7.48
N GLY A 78 -6.07 9.10 8.27
CA GLY A 78 -7.35 9.50 8.85
C GLY A 78 -7.77 10.88 8.36
N VAL A 79 -9.04 11.04 8.00
CA VAL A 79 -9.62 12.32 7.56
C VAL A 79 -10.22 13.08 8.75
N LYS A 80 -10.06 14.40 8.79
CA LYS A 80 -10.74 15.27 9.76
C LYS A 80 -12.25 15.27 9.45
N GLY A 81 -13.07 14.97 10.47
CA GLY A 81 -14.52 14.80 10.31
C GLY A 81 -15.01 13.36 10.50
N GLY A 82 -14.11 12.42 10.82
CA GLY A 82 -14.46 11.06 11.24
C GLY A 82 -15.07 10.21 10.13
N ALA A 83 -15.83 9.19 10.52
CA ALA A 83 -16.34 8.15 9.60
C ALA A 83 -17.07 8.73 8.38
N ARG A 84 -17.97 9.69 8.58
CA ARG A 84 -18.75 10.30 7.50
C ARG A 84 -17.88 11.03 6.47
N ALA A 85 -16.81 11.68 6.91
CA ALA A 85 -15.86 12.34 6.00
C ALA A 85 -15.02 11.31 5.22
N SER A 86 -14.68 10.18 5.86
CA SER A 86 -14.02 9.06 5.19
C SER A 86 -14.91 8.41 4.12
N ASP A 87 -16.20 8.20 4.41
CA ASP A 87 -17.15 7.63 3.43
C ASP A 87 -17.27 8.52 2.19
N ILE A 88 -17.45 9.84 2.38
CA ILE A 88 -17.51 10.81 1.29
C ILE A 88 -16.21 10.82 0.47
N LEU A 89 -15.06 10.66 1.13
CA LEU A 89 -13.77 10.58 0.43
C LEU A 89 -13.73 9.33 -0.45
N VAL A 90 -14.05 8.16 0.09
CA VAL A 90 -14.04 6.88 -0.62
C VAL A 90 -14.97 6.93 -1.83
N ASP A 91 -16.17 7.47 -1.69
CA ASP A 91 -17.15 7.60 -2.79
C ASP A 91 -16.71 8.56 -3.90
N ARG A 92 -15.81 9.51 -3.60
CA ARG A 92 -15.32 10.51 -4.57
C ARG A 92 -14.06 10.05 -5.32
N LEU A 93 -13.44 8.94 -4.92
CA LEU A 93 -12.27 8.41 -5.61
C LEU A 93 -12.68 7.81 -6.96
N ARG A 94 -12.08 8.30 -8.05
CA ARG A 94 -12.38 7.83 -9.42
C ARG A 94 -11.39 6.80 -9.96
N ILE A 95 -10.20 6.74 -9.37
CA ILE A 95 -9.11 5.85 -9.79
C ILE A 95 -8.93 4.71 -8.79
N ILE A 96 -9.13 4.98 -7.51
CA ILE A 96 -8.97 4.01 -6.43
C ILE A 96 -10.30 3.31 -6.24
N SER A 97 -10.30 1.98 -6.32
CA SER A 97 -11.49 1.15 -6.12
C SER A 97 -11.62 0.77 -4.65
N ASN A 98 -12.82 0.84 -4.09
CA ASN A 98 -13.10 0.36 -2.74
C ASN A 98 -13.17 -1.18 -2.73
N MET A 99 -12.14 -1.83 -2.20
CA MET A 99 -12.02 -3.28 -2.16
C MET A 99 -11.48 -3.77 -0.81
N THR A 100 -11.93 -4.93 -0.36
CA THR A 100 -11.49 -5.57 0.89
C THR A 100 -10.14 -6.27 0.78
N LYS A 101 -9.68 -6.55 -0.44
CA LYS A 101 -8.42 -7.25 -0.73
C LYS A 101 -7.53 -6.38 -1.61
N LEU A 102 -6.24 -6.38 -1.32
CA LEU A 102 -5.25 -5.75 -2.18
C LEU A 102 -5.04 -6.66 -3.39
N VAL A 103 -5.49 -6.23 -4.56
CA VAL A 103 -5.24 -6.91 -5.83
C VAL A 103 -3.98 -6.29 -6.40
N THR A 104 -2.92 -7.09 -6.51
CA THR A 104 -1.64 -6.67 -7.11
C THR A 104 -1.58 -7.15 -8.55
#